data_AF-A0A0N4YLG9-F1
#
_entry.id   AF-A0A0N4YLG9-F1
#
_cell.length_a   1.000
_cell.length_b   1.000
_cell.length_c   1.000
_cell.angle_alpha   90.00
_cell.angle_beta   90.00
_cell.angle_gamma   90.00
#
_symmetry.space_group_name_H-M   'P 1'
#
loop_
_entity.id
_entity.type
_entity.pdbx_description
1 polymer ?
#
loop_
_entity_poly.entity_id
_entity_poly.type
_entity_poly.pdbx_seq_one_letter_code
_entity_poly.pdbx_strand_id
1 'polypeptide(L)'
;MLTSIGLRKAIFEDGVNICPIAIRQDSRFGDAFWSETRFWHYLLRVMTSWALPLNITYLAPLTRQPQETNMDFAARAQSVIAEVVGVPAGQFDGSLYYSKTEQRRVRELQQEMCAWAACYSR
;
A
#
# COMPACT_ATOMS: atom_id res chain seq x y z
N MET A 1 7.74 10.45 -9.83
CA MET A 1 6.98 11.48 -9.10
C MET A 1 6.44 10.82 -7.85
N LEU A 2 6.89 11.34 -6.71
CA LEU A 2 6.77 10.74 -5.38
C LEU A 2 5.31 10.83 -4.91
N THR A 3 4.66 9.68 -4.83
CA THR A 3 3.31 9.47 -4.30
C THR A 3 3.33 9.69 -2.78
N SER A 4 2.31 10.33 -2.19
CA SER A 4 2.20 10.63 -0.74
C SER A 4 0.79 10.35 -0.18
N ILE A 5 0.62 9.79 1.04
CA ILE A 5 -0.68 9.33 1.62
C ILE A 5 -1.49 10.46 2.29
N GLY A 6 -2.81 10.55 2.10
CA GLY A 6 -3.63 11.65 2.62
C GLY A 6 -4.55 11.21 3.75
N LEU A 7 -4.45 11.84 4.92
CA LEU A 7 -5.28 11.53 6.08
C LEU A 7 -6.57 12.37 6.07
N ARG A 8 -7.70 11.75 6.45
CA ARG A 8 -8.99 12.47 6.58
C ARG A 8 -8.87 13.49 7.71
N LYS A 9 -9.33 14.73 7.50
CA LYS A 9 -9.18 15.80 8.51
C LYS A 9 -9.99 15.58 9.80
N ALA A 10 -11.06 14.79 9.72
CA ALA A 10 -12.04 14.61 10.81
C ALA A 10 -11.58 13.68 11.95
N ILE A 11 -10.45 12.98 11.81
CA ILE A 11 -9.98 12.02 12.83
C ILE A 11 -9.09 12.66 13.91
N PHE A 12 -8.76 13.95 13.78
CA PHE A 12 -7.83 14.66 14.65
C PHE A 12 -8.61 15.63 15.56
N GLU A 13 -9.30 15.09 16.57
CA GLU A 13 -9.92 15.87 17.63
C GLU A 13 -8.98 16.05 18.83
N ASP A 14 -9.20 17.12 19.60
CA ASP A 14 -8.36 17.47 20.74
C ASP A 14 -8.52 16.45 21.88
N GLY A 15 -7.39 16.00 22.45
CA GLY A 15 -7.35 15.10 23.61
C GLY A 15 -7.40 13.60 23.30
N VAL A 16 -7.50 13.20 22.04
CA VAL A 16 -7.45 11.79 21.64
C VAL A 16 -6.03 11.36 21.31
N ASN A 17 -5.64 10.20 21.84
CA ASN A 17 -4.36 9.58 21.51
C ASN A 17 -4.52 8.72 20.23
N ILE A 18 -3.73 9.00 19.20
CA ILE A 18 -3.82 8.29 17.93
C ILE A 18 -2.69 7.27 17.84
N CYS A 19 -3.02 6.00 17.63
CA CYS A 19 -2.04 4.94 17.44
C CYS A 19 -1.93 4.59 15.95
N PRO A 20 -0.94 5.12 15.22
CA PRO A 20 -0.77 4.81 13.81
C PRO A 20 -0.33 3.35 13.60
N ILE A 21 -0.84 2.75 12.53
CA ILE A 21 -0.46 1.41 12.07
C ILE A 21 -0.02 1.54 10.62
N ALA A 22 1.20 1.10 10.33
CA ALA A 22 1.71 1.03 8.97
C ALA A 22 1.46 -0.38 8.42
N ILE A 23 0.79 -0.46 7.27
CA ILE A 23 0.52 -1.72 6.59
C ILE A 23 1.20 -1.65 5.23
N ARG A 24 2.12 -2.59 4.96
CA ARG A 24 2.82 -2.72 3.69
C ARG A 24 2.50 -4.06 3.06
N GLN A 25 1.95 -4.02 1.86
CA GLN A 25 1.67 -5.21 1.06
C GLN A 25 2.77 -5.43 0.03
N ASP A 26 3.23 -6.67 -0.10
CA ASP A 26 4.11 -7.05 -1.20
C ASP A 26 3.26 -7.40 -2.44
N SER A 27 3.35 -6.57 -3.48
CA SER A 27 2.61 -6.74 -4.76
C SER A 27 2.95 -8.03 -5.52
N ARG A 28 3.99 -8.75 -5.11
CA ARG A 28 4.43 -10.03 -5.71
C ARG A 28 3.41 -11.15 -5.59
N PHE A 29 2.61 -11.14 -4.53
CA PHE A 29 1.76 -12.27 -4.16
C PHE A 29 0.28 -12.02 -4.42
N GLY A 30 -0.05 -10.88 -5.04
CA GLY A 30 -1.42 -10.45 -5.25
C GLY A 30 -1.60 -9.02 -4.80
N ASP A 31 -2.43 -8.29 -5.54
CA ASP A 31 -2.83 -6.94 -5.19
C ASP A 31 -4.19 -6.99 -4.50
N ALA A 32 -4.39 -6.15 -3.48
CA ALA A 32 -5.68 -6.07 -2.78
C ALA A 32 -6.72 -5.29 -3.60
N PHE A 33 -6.30 -4.61 -4.66
CA PHE A 33 -7.15 -3.76 -5.48
C PHE A 33 -7.06 -4.14 -6.96
N TRP A 34 -8.22 -4.11 -7.60
CA TRP A 34 -8.35 -4.39 -9.01
C TRP A 34 -8.20 -3.10 -9.83
N SER A 35 -7.15 -3.02 -10.64
CA SER A 35 -6.91 -1.88 -11.56
C SER A 35 -6.82 -2.29 -13.03
N GLU A 36 -7.12 -3.56 -13.35
CA GLU A 36 -7.00 -4.09 -14.71
C GLU A 36 -8.31 -3.90 -15.49
N THR A 37 -8.23 -3.77 -16.82
CA THR A 37 -9.45 -3.63 -17.65
C THR A 37 -10.32 -4.88 -17.68
N ARG A 38 -9.75 -6.07 -17.47
CA ARG A 38 -10.46 -7.36 -17.50
C ARG A 38 -10.45 -8.00 -16.12
N PHE A 39 -11.61 -8.05 -15.47
CA PHE A 39 -11.77 -8.64 -14.13
C PHE A 39 -11.33 -10.11 -14.04
N TRP A 40 -11.60 -10.91 -15.07
CA TRP A 40 -11.27 -12.34 -15.06
C TRP A 40 -9.78 -12.66 -14.90
N HIS A 41 -8.88 -11.82 -15.43
CA HIS A 41 -7.44 -12.03 -15.29
C HIS A 41 -6.99 -11.79 -13.85
N TYR A 42 -7.54 -10.75 -13.22
CA TYR A 42 -7.34 -10.46 -11.82
C TYR A 42 -7.92 -11.57 -10.93
N LEU A 43 -9.14 -12.03 -11.21
CA LEU A 43 -9.78 -13.10 -10.46
C LEU A 43 -8.96 -14.40 -10.49
N LEU A 44 -8.49 -14.82 -11.67
CA LEU A 44 -7.62 -16.00 -11.79
C LEU A 44 -6.32 -15.83 -11.00
N ARG A 45 -5.72 -14.63 -10.98
CA ARG A 45 -4.49 -14.35 -10.22
C ARG A 45 -4.73 -14.42 -8.71
N VAL A 46 -5.85 -13.88 -8.22
CA VAL A 46 -6.22 -13.94 -6.80
C VAL A 46 -6.56 -15.37 -6.38
N MET A 47 -7.31 -16.12 -7.20
CA MET A 47 -7.66 -17.52 -6.92
C MET A 47 -6.44 -18.45 -6.93
N THR A 48 -5.43 -18.13 -7.74
CA THR A 48 -4.17 -18.91 -7.81
C THR A 48 -3.09 -18.40 -6.86
N SER A 49 -3.29 -17.24 -6.21
CA SER A 49 -2.41 -16.78 -5.14
C SER A 49 -2.83 -17.41 -3.80
N TRP A 50 -1.94 -18.19 -3.19
CA TRP A 50 -2.21 -18.89 -1.93
C TRP A 50 -2.08 -18.04 -0.66
N ALA A 51 -1.46 -16.86 -0.72
CA ALA A 51 -1.30 -15.99 0.45
C ALA A 51 -1.11 -14.53 0.04
N LEU A 52 -1.61 -13.62 0.89
CA LEU A 52 -1.31 -12.20 0.82
C LEU A 52 -0.39 -11.81 1.98
N PRO A 53 0.94 -11.73 1.79
CA PRO A 53 1.85 -11.30 2.82
C PRO A 53 1.67 -9.80 3.06
N LEU A 54 1.16 -9.49 4.25
CA LEU A 54 1.03 -8.15 4.77
C LEU A 54 2.05 -7.97 5.90
N ASN A 55 2.90 -6.95 5.76
CA ASN A 55 3.76 -6.50 6.84
C ASN A 55 3.01 -5.42 7.63
N ILE A 56 2.70 -5.71 8.88
CA ILE A 56 1.99 -4.80 9.78
C ILE A 56 2.98 -4.32 10.83
N THR A 57 3.20 -3.01 10.89
CA THR A 57 4.03 -2.36 11.89
C THR A 57 3.17 -1.47 12.77
N TYR A 58 3.22 -1.70 14.08
CA TYR A 58 2.59 -0.85 15.08
C TYR A 58 3.56 0.25 15.48
N LEU A 59 3.08 1.48 15.53
CA LEU A 59 3.89 2.64 15.87
C LEU A 59 3.46 3.21 17.22
N ALA A 60 4.36 4.01 17.80
CA ALA A 60 4.11 4.66 19.07
C ALA A 60 2.88 5.60 18.97
N PRO A 61 2.07 5.68 20.04
CA PRO A 61 0.96 6.61 20.11
C PRO A 61 1.43 8.06 19.92
N LEU A 62 0.70 8.80 19.11
CA LEU A 62 0.92 10.21 18.83
C LEU A 62 -0.18 11.03 19.49
N THR A 63 0.22 11.97 20.34
CA THR A 63 -0.66 12.99 20.91
C THR A 63 -0.45 14.31 20.17
N ARG A 64 -1.53 15.07 20.00
CA ARG A 64 -1.48 16.43 19.46
C ARG A 64 -0.81 17.36 20.48
N GLN A 65 0.11 18.19 20.01
CA GLN A 65 0.75 19.20 20.86
C GLN A 65 -0.15 20.44 21.00
N PRO A 66 -0.11 21.16 22.14
CA PRO A 66 -1.01 22.28 22.42
C PRO A 66 -0.88 23.48 21.48
N GLN A 67 0.24 23.61 20.75
CA GLN A 67 0.46 24.68 19.77
C GLN A 67 0.38 24.21 18.30
N GLU A 68 0.09 22.93 18.07
CA GLU A 68 0.10 22.33 16.72
C GLU A 68 -1.30 22.38 16.10
N THR A 69 -1.42 22.72 14.82
CA THR A 69 -2.71 22.67 14.09
C THR A 69 -3.08 21.23 13.76
N ASN A 70 -4.37 20.92 13.57
CA ASN A 70 -4.82 19.61 13.06
C ASN A 70 -4.10 19.17 11.77
N MET A 71 -3.78 20.11 10.88
CA MET A 71 -3.05 19.80 9.64
C MET A 71 -1.59 19.44 9.90
N ASP A 72 -0.94 20.14 10.83
CA ASP A 72 0.45 19.91 11.18
C ASP A 72 0.61 18.54 11.87
N PHE A 73 -0.33 18.22 12.76
CA PHE A 73 -0.40 16.91 13.41
C PHE A 73 -0.61 15.77 12.41
N ALA A 74 -1.51 15.96 11.44
CA ALA A 74 -1.74 14.99 10.37
C ALA A 74 -0.47 14.79 9.53
N ALA A 75 0.24 15.87 9.19
CA ALA A 75 1.49 15.81 8.43
C ALA A 75 2.59 15.08 9.20
N ARG A 76 2.69 15.28 10.52
CA ARG A 76 3.63 14.56 11.40
C ARG A 76 3.28 13.08 11.53
N ALA A 77 2.01 12.75 11.74
CA ALA A 77 1.59 11.35 11.78
C ALA A 77 1.86 10.65 10.44
N GLN A 78 1.62 11.35 9.34
CA GLN A 78 1.92 10.86 8.01
C GLN A 78 3.42 10.66 7.79
N SER A 79 4.28 11.58 8.20
CA SER A 79 5.73 11.44 8.02
C SER A 79 6.29 10.23 8.77
N VAL A 80 5.81 10.01 9.99
CA VAL A 80 6.17 8.85 10.82
C VAL A 80 5.75 7.53 10.17
N ILE A 81 4.55 7.46 9.60
CA ILE A 81 4.10 6.27 8.83
C ILE A 81 4.93 6.11 7.56
N ALA A 82 5.18 7.20 6.84
CA ALA A 82 5.88 7.19 5.56
C ALA A 82 7.34 6.73 5.71
N GLU A 83 8.01 7.11 6.79
CA GLU A 83 9.34 6.63 7.15
C GLU A 83 9.37 5.10 7.33
N VAL A 84 8.40 4.55 8.07
CA VAL A 84 8.29 3.10 8.29
C VAL A 84 7.99 2.33 7.01
N VAL A 85 7.13 2.87 6.14
CA VAL A 85 6.76 2.22 4.88
C VAL A 85 7.88 2.39 3.81
N GLY A 86 8.85 3.28 4.04
CA GLY A 86 9.93 3.59 3.09
C GLY A 86 9.46 4.43 1.91
N VAL A 87 8.54 5.36 2.19
CA VAL A 87 7.77 6.10 1.20
C VAL A 87 7.89 7.60 1.48
N PRO A 88 7.98 8.47 0.46
CA PRO A 88 7.94 9.92 0.63
C PRO A 88 6.62 10.41 1.25
N ALA A 89 6.72 11.31 2.23
CA ALA A 89 5.58 12.04 2.80
C ALA A 89 5.17 13.25 1.92
N GLY A 90 3.89 13.62 1.91
CA GLY A 90 3.37 14.71 1.06
C GLY A 90 1.83 14.69 0.82
N GLN A 91 1.32 15.47 -0.13
CA GLN A 91 -0.11 15.51 -0.43
C GLN A 91 -0.57 14.31 -1.27
N PHE A 92 -1.75 13.76 -0.95
CA PHE A 92 -2.33 12.66 -1.72
C PHE A 92 -2.89 13.15 -3.04
N ASP A 93 -2.21 12.79 -4.11
CA ASP A 93 -2.55 13.08 -5.51
C ASP A 93 -3.71 12.20 -6.04
N GLY A 94 -4.40 11.44 -5.18
CA GLY A 94 -5.43 10.48 -5.62
C GLY A 94 -4.85 9.26 -6.35
N SER A 95 -3.56 9.27 -6.65
CA SER A 95 -2.83 8.13 -7.19
C SER A 95 -2.66 7.08 -6.10
N LEU A 96 -3.31 5.96 -6.35
CA LEU A 96 -3.10 4.70 -5.66
C LEU A 96 -1.59 4.37 -5.76
N TYR A 97 -0.92 4.19 -4.61
CA TYR A 97 0.47 3.74 -4.52
C TYR A 97 0.63 2.31 -5.04
N TYR A 98 0.69 2.19 -6.35
CA TYR A 98 0.88 0.92 -7.03
C TYR A 98 2.11 1.09 -7.88
N SER A 99 3.16 0.33 -7.55
CA SER A 99 4.26 0.16 -8.47
C SER A 99 3.75 -0.67 -9.66
N LYS A 100 3.19 0.01 -10.68
CA LYS A 100 2.81 -0.60 -11.96
C LYS A 100 3.98 -1.39 -12.56
N THR A 101 5.21 -0.96 -12.25
CA THR A 101 6.47 -1.62 -12.56
C THR A 101 6.60 -3.00 -11.91
N GLU A 102 6.34 -3.12 -10.61
CA GLU A 102 6.37 -4.44 -9.93
C GLU A 102 5.26 -5.36 -10.45
N GLN A 103 4.07 -4.82 -10.72
CA GLN A 103 2.97 -5.60 -11.31
C GLN A 103 3.31 -6.16 -12.69
N ARG A 104 3.93 -5.34 -13.57
CA ARG A 104 4.37 -5.80 -14.88
C ARG A 104 5.39 -6.93 -14.77
N ARG A 105 6.40 -6.75 -13.92
CA ARG A 105 7.44 -7.74 -13.67
C ARG A 105 6.87 -9.08 -13.16
N VAL A 106 5.98 -9.03 -12.17
CA VAL A 106 5.37 -10.24 -11.57
C VAL A 106 4.46 -10.94 -12.59
N ARG A 107 3.73 -10.16 -13.39
CA ARG A 107 2.90 -10.69 -14.48
C ARG A 107 3.74 -11.36 -15.57
N GLU A 108 4.84 -10.74 -15.99
CA GLU A 108 5.77 -11.31 -16.97
C GLU A 108 6.33 -12.65 -16.47
N LEU A 109 6.81 -12.69 -15.22
CA LEU A 109 7.27 -13.94 -14.57
C LEU A 109 6.17 -15.01 -14.52
N GLN A 110 4.93 -14.66 -14.15
CA GLN A 110 3.81 -15.62 -14.16
C GLN A 110 3.51 -16.14 -15.57
N GLN A 111 3.57 -15.28 -16.58
CA GLN A 111 3.36 -15.68 -17.98
C GLN A 111 4.46 -16.62 -18.47
N GLU A 112 5.72 -16.32 -18.14
CA GLU A 112 6.87 -17.19 -18.45
C GLU A 112 6.76 -18.54 -17.76
N MET A 113 6.41 -18.59 -16.47
CA MET A 113 6.23 -19.85 -15.74
C MET A 113 5.10 -20.71 -16.31
N CYS A 114 3.95 -20.10 -16.64
CA CYS A 114 2.84 -20.81 -17.27
C CYS A 114 3.21 -21.33 -18.68
N ALA A 115 3.92 -20.53 -19.47
CA ALA A 115 4.41 -20.93 -20.79
C ALA A 115 5.44 -22.06 -20.69
N TRP A 116 6.36 -21.98 -19.72
CA TRP A 116 7.35 -23.01 -19.44
C TRP A 116 6.67 -24.33 -19.04
N ALA A 117 5.71 -24.29 -18.11
CA ALA A 117 4.98 -25.48 -17.67
C ALA A 117 4.19 -26.14 -18.83
N ALA A 118 3.61 -25.35 -19.73
CA ALA A 118 2.89 -25.85 -20.90
C ALA A 118 3.82 -26.46 -21.96
N CYS A 119 5.05 -25.97 -22.10
CA CYS A 119 6.05 -26.54 -23.00
C CYS A 119 6.75 -27.76 -22.41
N TYR A 120 6.94 -27.83 -21.09
CA TYR A 120 7.61 -28.95 -20.42
C TYR A 120 6.75 -30.24 -20.39
N SER A 121 5.43 -30.12 -20.53
CA SER A 121 4.51 -31.27 -20.56
C SER A 121 4.30 -31.87 -21.96
N ARG A 122 5.14 -31.53 -22.94
CA ARG A 122 5.09 -32.05 -24.31
C ARG A 122 6.45 -32.64 -24.69
#